data_AF-A0A3D4CJ29-F1
#
_entry.id   AF-A0A3D4CJ29-F1
#
_cell.length_a   1.000
_cell.length_b   1.000
_cell.length_c   1.000
_cell.angle_alpha   90.00
_cell.angle_beta   90.00
_cell.angle_gamma   90.00
#
_symmetry.space_group_name_H-M   'P 1'
#
loop_
_entity.id
_entity.type
_entity.pdbx_description
1 polymer ?
#
loop_
_entity_poly.entity_id
_entity_poly.type
_entity_poly.pdbx_seq_one_letter_code
_entity_poly.pdbx_strand_id
1 'polypeptide(L)'
;MRVANFPVTDNTIAFKFLVFSFKLKNPLPKHLIHFDTFFINFFWRFTLDCYICFVTFDENKHIERLKKEIEKTYGAPVRSRGDCEKISTEILNKTSKYISYNTLRRFFGLAGKQNNVKPSLNTLNILANYCGYPGYFNLSIGEDKQNIPVEEVYSALLLFEKKQAIDYDAVAGILKKYTEDKILYFFVYELIQLALKLDDISFLKQLFNLPVIFNDKTFFYTPLFFSILSLGINLRSKKYKYTLWNVWCKNKNAQSFYFELFVDMDELIISHHKAIALYQKHKQTPEANLFAGALLAFKHFISGKFNLFKKEAEKLNNITITKAIHPIPIARMLTVNLLYDHSFNNGLSKATKEKIHFYLNTINKHGDHGKNTIYFHVWLLEGLILSKEYDIAEKVIQAAEKRNKKNKYFHNNDIAPRYFTYKGFVHFHLGNKSFAEKTVKNIVPTDFHPFSLHYDSIFLNVLLYKLYQKKEYLENAKKTAKQYKYNKLMKLLIAD
;
A
#
# COMPACT_ATOMS: atom_id res chain seq x y z
N MET A 1 24.53 20.11 -0.66
CA MET A 1 23.33 19.77 -1.47
C MET A 1 22.44 21.00 -1.52
N ARG A 2 22.26 21.62 -2.71
CA ARG A 2 21.36 22.77 -2.89
C ARG A 2 19.92 22.28 -2.82
N VAL A 3 19.13 22.85 -1.90
CA VAL A 3 17.68 22.63 -1.82
C VAL A 3 17.04 23.33 -3.02
N ALA A 4 16.50 22.55 -3.96
CA ALA A 4 15.80 23.09 -5.11
C ALA A 4 14.41 23.58 -4.69
N ASN A 5 14.10 24.83 -5.01
CA ASN A 5 12.77 25.44 -4.86
C ASN A 5 11.76 24.71 -5.75
N PHE A 6 10.76 24.06 -5.16
CA PHE A 6 9.56 23.59 -5.88
C PHE A 6 8.32 24.32 -5.33
N PRO A 7 7.41 24.78 -6.20
CA PRO A 7 6.21 25.48 -5.77
C PRO A 7 5.26 24.50 -5.06
N VAL A 8 4.79 24.92 -3.89
CA VAL A 8 3.90 24.18 -2.99
C VAL A 8 2.45 24.38 -3.46
N THR A 9 1.94 23.42 -4.21
CA THR A 9 0.50 23.16 -4.40
C THR A 9 0.37 21.78 -5.06
N ASP A 10 0.41 20.72 -4.25
CA ASP A 10 -0.30 19.45 -4.48
C ASP A 10 0.26 18.32 -3.59
N ASN A 11 -0.63 17.43 -3.16
CA ASN A 11 -0.34 16.11 -2.57
C ASN A 11 0.59 15.22 -3.45
N THR A 12 0.90 15.67 -4.66
CA THR A 12 1.78 15.03 -5.64
C THR A 12 3.27 15.07 -5.25
N ILE A 13 3.70 15.98 -4.36
CA ILE A 13 5.13 16.10 -3.98
C ILE A 13 5.59 14.91 -3.11
N ALA A 14 4.76 14.43 -2.18
CA ALA A 14 5.03 13.22 -1.41
C ALA A 14 5.16 11.99 -2.34
N PHE A 15 4.35 11.96 -3.41
CA PHE A 15 4.39 10.90 -4.43
C PHE A 15 5.62 11.01 -5.37
N LYS A 16 6.09 12.24 -5.68
CA LYS A 16 7.30 12.45 -6.49
C LYS A 16 8.58 12.08 -5.73
N PHE A 17 8.62 12.27 -4.40
CA PHE A 17 9.70 11.74 -3.57
C PHE A 17 9.74 10.21 -3.55
N LEU A 18 8.57 9.57 -3.52
CA LEU A 18 8.42 8.11 -3.64
C LEU A 18 9.09 7.54 -4.91
N VAL A 19 9.02 8.27 -6.03
CA VAL A 19 9.59 7.85 -7.34
C VAL A 19 11.08 8.17 -7.45
N PHE A 20 11.57 9.21 -6.78
CA PHE A 20 12.98 9.62 -6.89
C PHE A 20 13.92 8.73 -6.06
N SER A 21 13.46 8.23 -4.91
CA SER A 21 14.26 7.36 -4.02
C SER A 21 14.49 5.95 -4.57
N PHE A 22 13.66 5.47 -5.51
CA PHE A 22 13.84 4.18 -6.18
C PHE A 22 14.81 4.21 -7.39
N LYS A 23 15.34 5.38 -7.75
CA LYS A 23 16.37 5.52 -8.81
C LYS A 23 17.81 5.42 -8.28
N LEU A 24 18.08 4.51 -7.33
CA LEU A 24 19.46 4.09 -7.10
C LEU A 24 19.91 3.26 -8.31
N LYS A 25 20.76 3.86 -9.15
CA LYS A 25 21.24 3.29 -10.43
C LYS A 25 22.13 2.05 -10.29
N ASN A 26 22.38 1.54 -9.08
CA ASN A 26 23.25 0.39 -8.84
C ASN A 26 22.55 -0.65 -7.94
N PRO A 27 22.60 -1.96 -8.27
CA PRO A 27 22.09 -3.01 -7.39
C PRO A 27 22.91 -3.05 -6.10
N LEU A 28 22.23 -3.08 -4.96
CA LEU A 28 22.87 -3.27 -3.65
C LEU A 28 23.49 -4.67 -3.57
N PRO A 29 24.71 -4.82 -3.02
CA PRO A 29 25.40 -6.10 -2.94
C PRO A 29 24.70 -7.12 -2.04
N LYS A 30 24.79 -8.41 -2.41
CA LYS A 30 24.03 -9.57 -1.88
C LYS A 30 24.14 -9.84 -0.37
N HIS A 31 25.02 -9.18 0.37
CA HIS A 31 25.16 -9.34 1.82
C HIS A 31 24.26 -8.38 2.64
N LEU A 32 23.51 -7.49 1.97
CA LEU A 32 22.63 -6.49 2.59
C LEU A 32 21.15 -6.90 2.61
N ILE A 33 20.82 -8.20 2.53
CA ILE A 33 19.42 -8.68 2.57
C ILE A 33 18.76 -8.44 3.96
N HIS A 34 19.54 -8.03 4.97
CA HIS A 34 19.04 -7.56 6.27
C HIS A 34 18.76 -6.05 6.36
N PHE A 35 18.94 -5.26 5.28
CA PHE A 35 18.77 -3.80 5.28
C PHE A 35 17.34 -3.31 5.08
N ASP A 36 16.39 -4.18 4.73
CA ASP A 36 15.03 -3.74 4.34
C ASP A 36 14.21 -3.19 5.50
N THR A 37 14.30 -3.76 6.71
CA THR A 37 13.52 -3.30 7.86
C THR A 37 14.02 -1.96 8.42
N PHE A 38 15.34 -1.73 8.37
CA PHE A 38 15.94 -0.48 8.82
C PHE A 38 15.61 0.68 7.88
N PHE A 39 15.71 0.47 6.56
CA PHE A 39 15.36 1.51 5.59
C PHE A 39 13.86 1.81 5.56
N ILE A 40 13.00 0.80 5.71
CA ILE A 40 11.56 1.01 5.84
C ILE A 40 11.25 1.77 7.13
N ASN A 41 11.81 1.39 8.27
CA ASN A 41 11.59 2.11 9.54
C ASN A 41 12.17 3.53 9.52
N PHE A 42 13.37 3.74 8.98
CA PHE A 42 13.97 5.06 8.82
C PHE A 42 13.17 5.94 7.85
N PHE A 43 12.72 5.38 6.72
CA PHE A 43 11.94 6.11 5.73
C PHE A 43 10.53 6.41 6.25
N TRP A 44 9.90 5.51 7.01
CA TRP A 44 8.64 5.81 7.73
C TRP A 44 8.84 6.88 8.78
N ARG A 45 9.92 6.85 9.57
CA ARG A 45 10.23 7.91 10.54
C ARG A 45 10.53 9.26 9.88
N PHE A 46 11.25 9.25 8.75
CA PHE A 46 11.54 10.46 7.98
C PHE A 46 10.30 11.01 7.27
N THR A 47 9.48 10.15 6.66
CA THR A 47 8.20 10.55 6.07
C THR A 47 7.20 10.96 7.14
N LEU A 48 7.28 10.41 8.35
CA LEU A 48 6.53 10.83 9.53
C LEU A 48 6.98 12.20 10.04
N ASP A 49 8.27 12.46 10.19
CA ASP A 49 8.77 13.77 10.60
C ASP A 49 8.35 14.83 9.56
N CYS A 50 8.41 14.47 8.28
CA CYS A 50 7.89 15.29 7.19
C CYS A 50 6.36 15.41 7.21
N TYR A 51 5.62 14.33 7.50
CA TYR A 51 4.15 14.30 7.49
C TYR A 51 3.54 14.98 8.71
N ILE A 52 4.10 14.79 9.91
CA ILE A 52 3.78 15.55 11.11
C ILE A 52 4.03 17.04 10.82
N CYS A 53 5.18 17.39 10.23
CA CYS A 53 5.43 18.78 9.82
C CYS A 53 4.48 19.31 8.74
N PHE A 54 3.91 18.45 7.89
CA PHE A 54 2.98 18.85 6.83
C PHE A 54 1.50 18.87 7.28
N VAL A 55 1.10 18.00 8.21
CA VAL A 55 -0.27 17.86 8.70
C VAL A 55 -0.59 18.88 9.79
N THR A 56 0.40 19.34 10.56
CA THR A 56 0.23 20.45 11.52
C THR A 56 0.39 21.83 10.86
N PHE A 57 0.66 21.89 9.56
CA PHE A 57 0.87 23.14 8.83
C PHE A 57 -0.45 23.73 8.28
N ASP A 58 -1.24 24.35 9.16
CA ASP A 58 -2.31 25.27 8.73
C ASP A 58 -1.67 26.60 8.31
N GLU A 59 -1.48 26.77 7.01
CA GLU A 59 -0.82 27.94 6.43
C GLU A 59 -1.49 29.26 6.81
N ASN A 60 -2.83 29.30 6.97
CA ASN A 60 -3.54 30.52 7.36
C ASN A 60 -3.30 30.85 8.84
N LYS A 61 -3.35 29.85 9.72
CA LYS A 61 -3.06 30.00 11.15
C LYS A 61 -1.62 30.48 11.39
N HIS A 62 -0.67 29.94 10.62
CA HIS A 62 0.75 30.31 10.72
C HIS A 62 1.04 31.72 10.18
N ILE A 63 0.33 32.17 9.13
CA ILE A 63 0.42 33.55 8.63
C ILE A 63 -0.10 34.54 9.67
N GLU A 64 -1.25 34.27 10.30
CA GLU A 64 -1.80 35.14 11.34
C GLU A 64 -0.89 35.22 12.58
N ARG A 65 -0.23 34.11 12.92
CA ARG A 65 0.77 34.11 13.99
C ARG A 65 1.99 34.94 13.63
N LEU A 66 2.50 34.81 12.41
CA LEU A 66 3.62 35.62 11.95
C LEU A 66 3.29 37.12 12.02
N LYS A 67 2.05 37.53 11.70
CA LYS A 67 1.59 38.91 11.91
C LYS A 67 1.68 39.35 13.37
N LYS A 68 1.20 38.53 14.32
CA LYS A 68 1.27 38.82 15.75
C LYS A 68 2.70 38.92 16.28
N GLU A 69 3.58 38.03 15.84
CA GLU A 69 4.99 38.06 16.24
C GLU A 69 5.73 39.28 15.65
N ILE A 70 5.34 39.73 14.46
CA ILE A 70 5.84 40.99 13.89
C ILE A 70 5.35 42.17 14.73
N GLU A 71 4.06 42.24 15.08
CA GLU A 71 3.50 43.29 15.95
C GLU A 71 4.19 43.33 17.31
N LYS A 72 4.49 42.17 17.89
CA LYS A 72 5.23 42.03 19.15
C LYS A 72 6.68 42.49 19.02
N THR A 73 7.35 42.16 17.92
CA THR A 73 8.73 42.55 17.66
C THR A 73 8.84 44.06 17.36
N TYR A 74 7.85 44.60 16.66
CA TYR A 74 7.71 46.01 16.34
C TYR A 74 7.28 46.86 17.55
N GLY A 75 6.59 46.23 18.52
CA GLY A 75 6.12 46.87 19.76
C GLY A 75 4.80 47.64 19.62
N ALA A 76 4.13 47.57 18.46
CA ALA A 76 2.84 48.21 18.23
C ALA A 76 1.99 47.44 17.19
N PRO A 77 0.66 47.60 17.18
CA PRO A 77 -0.20 47.05 16.12
C PRO A 77 0.08 47.68 14.75
N VAL A 78 0.03 46.88 13.68
CA VAL A 78 0.27 47.36 12.30
C VAL A 78 -1.06 47.74 11.65
N ARG A 79 -1.34 49.04 11.52
CA ARG A 79 -2.64 49.53 11.03
C ARG A 79 -2.56 50.45 9.83
N SER A 80 -1.37 50.97 9.53
CA SER A 80 -1.18 52.01 8.52
C SER A 80 -0.03 51.70 7.55
N ARG A 81 0.02 52.46 6.46
CA ARG A 81 1.16 52.47 5.54
C ARG A 81 2.46 52.87 6.25
N GLY A 82 2.39 53.85 7.17
CA GLY A 82 3.55 54.34 7.91
C GLY A 82 4.18 53.25 8.78
N ASP A 83 3.36 52.38 9.38
CA ASP A 83 3.84 51.25 10.19
C ASP A 83 4.62 50.26 9.30
N CYS A 84 4.12 49.99 8.09
CA CYS A 84 4.79 49.11 7.14
C CYS A 84 6.13 49.68 6.64
N GLU A 85 6.26 51.01 6.49
CA GLU A 85 7.52 51.67 6.09
C GLU A 85 8.56 51.59 7.22
N LYS A 86 8.12 51.75 8.47
CA LYS A 86 8.99 51.60 9.66
C LYS A 86 9.47 50.16 9.82
N ILE A 87 8.56 49.18 9.74
CA ILE A 87 8.92 47.76 9.80
C ILE A 87 9.86 47.36 8.67
N SER A 88 9.64 47.86 7.44
CA SER A 88 10.54 47.63 6.31
C SER A 88 11.98 48.11 6.61
N THR A 89 12.09 49.28 7.24
CA THR A 89 13.38 49.87 7.63
C THR A 89 14.03 49.08 8.77
N GLU A 90 13.26 48.68 9.79
CA GLU A 90 13.77 47.88 10.90
C GLU A 90 14.24 46.48 10.47
N ILE A 91 13.50 45.83 9.56
CA ILE A 91 13.90 44.52 9.01
C ILE A 91 15.25 44.65 8.31
N LEU A 92 15.43 45.71 7.51
CA LEU A 92 16.70 45.96 6.83
C LEU A 92 17.84 46.18 7.83
N ASN A 93 17.61 47.00 8.86
CA ASN A 93 18.62 47.31 9.87
C ASN A 93 18.99 46.10 10.74
N LYS A 94 18.01 45.25 11.08
CA LYS A 94 18.19 44.13 12.01
C LYS A 94 18.68 42.84 11.33
N THR A 95 18.30 42.63 10.07
CA THR A 95 18.56 41.36 9.37
C THR A 95 19.43 41.50 8.12
N SER A 96 19.73 42.73 7.71
CA SER A 96 20.41 43.07 6.43
C SER A 96 19.67 42.55 5.19
N LYS A 97 18.37 42.23 5.31
CA LYS A 97 17.52 41.75 4.21
C LYS A 97 16.46 42.80 3.89
N TYR A 98 16.24 43.04 2.60
CA TYR A 98 15.24 44.00 2.14
C TYR A 98 13.88 43.35 1.88
N ILE A 99 12.83 44.00 2.37
CA ILE A 99 11.44 43.74 1.99
C ILE A 99 10.74 45.08 1.74
N SER A 100 9.97 45.19 0.65
CA SER A 100 9.28 46.44 0.35
C SER A 100 8.07 46.66 1.27
N TYR A 101 7.85 47.92 1.69
CA TYR A 101 6.68 48.29 2.50
C TYR A 101 5.34 47.93 1.82
N ASN A 102 5.29 47.90 0.48
CA ASN A 102 4.11 47.44 -0.27
C ASN A 102 3.87 45.93 -0.12
N THR A 103 4.91 45.13 0.07
CA THR A 103 4.80 43.70 0.37
C THR A 103 4.26 43.49 1.79
N LEU A 104 4.71 44.28 2.75
CA LEU A 104 4.17 44.30 4.13
C LEU A 104 2.71 44.74 4.16
N ARG A 105 2.33 45.80 3.43
CA ARG A 105 0.93 46.24 3.31
C ARG A 105 0.02 45.13 2.82
N ARG A 106 0.44 44.37 1.79
CA ARG A 106 -0.33 43.23 1.29
C ARG A 106 -0.40 42.11 2.32
N PHE A 107 0.71 41.81 2.98
CA PHE A 107 0.78 40.78 4.02
C PHE A 107 -0.22 41.06 5.16
N PHE A 108 -0.31 42.31 5.64
CA PHE A 108 -1.24 42.74 6.69
C PHE A 108 -2.66 43.08 6.21
N GLY A 109 -2.97 42.94 4.91
CA GLY A 109 -4.31 43.22 4.38
C GLY A 109 -4.63 44.71 4.19
N LEU A 110 -3.63 45.58 4.19
CA LEU A 110 -3.75 47.05 4.10
C LEU A 110 -3.67 47.57 2.63
N ALA A 111 -3.82 46.71 1.63
CA ALA A 111 -3.71 47.05 0.20
C ALA A 111 -5.02 46.90 -0.60
N GLY A 112 -6.17 46.78 0.07
CA GLY A 112 -7.49 46.72 -0.58
C GLY A 112 -7.61 45.56 -1.58
N LYS A 113 -8.02 45.83 -2.82
CA LYS A 113 -8.19 44.82 -3.89
C LYS A 113 -6.90 44.04 -4.24
N GLN A 114 -5.73 44.49 -3.80
CA GLN A 114 -4.44 43.85 -4.06
C GLN A 114 -3.98 42.86 -2.97
N ASN A 115 -4.85 42.56 -1.99
CA ASN A 115 -4.56 41.62 -0.89
C ASN A 115 -4.54 40.14 -1.33
N ASN A 116 -4.99 39.81 -2.55
CA ASN A 116 -5.16 38.42 -3.01
C ASN A 116 -3.86 37.71 -3.46
N VAL A 117 -2.69 38.25 -3.13
CA VAL A 117 -1.40 37.66 -3.55
C VAL A 117 -0.77 36.91 -2.39
N LYS A 118 -0.62 35.59 -2.56
CA LYS A 118 0.03 34.72 -1.59
C LYS A 118 1.49 35.15 -1.34
N PRO A 119 1.93 35.34 -0.08
CA PRO A 119 3.31 35.70 0.22
C PRO A 119 4.30 34.62 -0.25
N SER A 120 5.45 35.02 -0.77
CA SER A 120 6.50 34.07 -1.15
C SER A 120 7.18 33.45 0.08
N LEU A 121 7.73 32.24 -0.03
CA LEU A 121 8.49 31.61 1.06
C LEU A 121 9.70 32.47 1.49
N ASN A 122 10.36 33.15 0.54
CA ASN A 122 11.46 34.06 0.86
C ASN A 122 10.97 35.24 1.72
N THR A 123 9.82 35.81 1.36
CA THR A 123 9.15 36.84 2.16
C THR A 123 8.87 36.35 3.58
N LEU A 124 8.28 35.16 3.72
CA LEU A 124 7.94 34.57 5.01
C LEU A 124 9.19 34.29 5.87
N ASN A 125 10.28 33.83 5.25
CA ASN A 125 11.56 33.61 5.94
C ASN A 125 12.20 34.92 6.44
N ILE A 126 12.17 35.99 5.63
CA ILE A 126 12.69 37.31 6.04
C ILE A 126 11.90 37.84 7.25
N LEU A 127 10.58 37.73 7.21
CA LEU A 127 9.71 38.15 8.31
C LEU A 127 9.94 37.33 9.58
N ALA A 128 10.08 36.01 9.46
CA ALA A 128 10.38 35.14 10.59
C ALA A 128 11.76 35.44 11.21
N ASN A 129 12.77 35.75 10.38
CA ASN A 129 14.11 36.18 10.83
C ASN A 129 14.05 37.46 11.64
N TYR A 130 13.24 38.44 11.21
CA TYR A 130 13.06 39.69 11.97
C TYR A 130 12.50 39.43 13.37
N CYS A 131 11.56 38.49 13.50
CA CYS A 131 11.00 38.04 14.78
C CYS A 131 11.93 37.11 15.60
N GLY A 132 13.16 36.84 15.13
CA GLY A 132 14.15 36.03 15.86
C GLY A 132 14.13 34.53 15.54
N TYR A 133 13.36 34.07 14.55
CA TYR A 133 13.33 32.67 14.13
C TYR A 133 14.26 32.43 12.92
N PRO A 134 15.01 31.31 12.87
CA PRO A 134 15.91 31.00 11.74
C PRO A 134 15.22 30.97 10.37
N GLY A 135 13.93 30.68 10.33
CA GLY A 135 13.09 30.70 9.13
C GLY A 135 11.62 30.52 9.47
N TYR A 136 10.75 30.65 8.47
CA TYR A 136 9.29 30.54 8.63
C TYR A 136 8.87 29.17 9.15
N PHE A 137 9.58 28.12 8.73
CA PHE A 137 9.36 26.76 9.21
C PHE A 137 9.64 26.58 10.71
N ASN A 138 10.59 27.34 11.26
CA ASN A 138 10.91 27.28 12.69
C ASN A 138 9.89 28.01 13.56
N LEU A 139 9.25 29.07 13.02
CA LEU A 139 8.09 29.68 13.66
C LEU A 139 6.98 28.65 13.83
N SER A 140 6.65 27.87 12.78
CA SER A 140 5.60 26.85 12.84
C SER A 140 5.85 25.71 13.84
N ILE A 141 7.09 25.47 14.26
CA ILE A 141 7.44 24.40 15.23
C ILE A 141 7.32 24.89 16.69
N GLY A 142 7.44 26.20 16.94
CA GLY A 142 7.63 26.75 18.29
C GLY A 142 6.40 26.82 19.22
N GLU A 143 5.19 26.46 18.78
CA GLU A 143 3.97 26.55 19.62
C GLU A 143 2.96 25.40 19.50
N ASP A 144 3.33 24.23 19.00
CA ASP A 144 2.54 23.06 19.38
C ASP A 144 2.87 22.64 20.83
N LYS A 145 2.70 23.56 21.79
CA LYS A 145 2.35 23.19 23.17
C LYS A 145 0.95 22.53 23.24
N GLN A 146 0.27 22.42 22.10
CA GLN A 146 -0.90 21.57 21.88
C GLN A 146 -0.59 20.26 21.13
N ASN A 147 0.68 19.87 20.93
CA ASN A 147 1.05 18.51 20.48
C ASN A 147 0.92 17.46 21.60
N ILE A 148 -0.02 17.66 22.52
CA ILE A 148 -0.41 16.68 23.53
C ILE A 148 -0.63 15.29 22.90
N PRO A 149 -1.25 15.12 21.71
CA PRO A 149 -1.38 13.80 21.09
C PRO A 149 -0.03 13.13 20.78
N VAL A 150 0.94 13.88 20.24
CA VAL A 150 2.27 13.36 19.88
C VAL A 150 3.05 12.99 21.14
N GLU A 151 3.11 13.89 22.12
CA GLU A 151 3.84 13.69 23.37
C GLU A 151 3.23 12.55 24.20
N GLU A 152 1.90 12.48 24.30
CA GLU A 152 1.17 11.43 25.00
C GLU A 152 1.36 10.07 24.32
N VAL A 153 1.31 10.02 22.98
CA VAL A 153 1.60 8.80 22.20
C VAL A 153 3.03 8.32 22.43
N TYR A 154 4.03 9.19 22.29
CA TYR A 154 5.43 8.79 22.49
C TYR A 154 5.70 8.38 23.93
N SER A 155 5.17 9.12 24.91
CA SER A 155 5.30 8.78 26.33
C SER A 155 4.66 7.42 26.63
N ALA A 156 3.51 7.12 26.04
CA ALA A 156 2.86 5.82 26.16
C ALA A 156 3.74 4.70 25.55
N LEU A 157 4.27 4.87 24.33
CA LEU A 157 5.15 3.90 23.68
C LEU A 157 6.41 3.60 24.52
N LEU A 158 7.06 4.64 25.05
CA LEU A 158 8.24 4.49 25.92
C LEU A 158 7.89 3.78 27.23
N LEU A 159 6.72 4.08 27.80
CA LEU A 159 6.25 3.40 29.01
C LEU A 159 5.95 1.92 28.75
N PHE A 160 5.32 1.59 27.64
CA PHE A 160 5.04 0.20 27.26
C PHE A 160 6.32 -0.58 26.98
N GLU A 161 7.28 0.03 26.29
CA GLU A 161 8.60 -0.57 26.10
C GLU A 161 9.31 -0.79 27.44
N LYS A 162 9.31 0.20 28.34
CA LYS A 162 9.88 0.04 29.69
C LYS A 162 9.21 -1.08 30.48
N LYS A 163 7.87 -1.19 30.40
CA LYS A 163 7.09 -2.23 31.07
C LYS A 163 7.17 -3.60 30.38
N GLN A 164 7.72 -3.67 29.18
CA GLN A 164 7.72 -4.87 28.31
C GLN A 164 6.31 -5.43 28.05
N ALA A 165 5.29 -4.57 28.09
CA ALA A 165 3.88 -4.92 27.88
C ALA A 165 3.08 -3.69 27.46
N ILE A 166 2.16 -3.86 26.51
CA ILE A 166 1.26 -2.80 26.06
C ILE A 166 -0.01 -2.84 26.90
N ASP A 167 -0.32 -1.72 27.53
CA ASP A 167 -1.57 -1.55 28.28
C ASP A 167 -2.70 -1.21 27.30
N TYR A 168 -3.60 -2.17 27.07
CA TYR A 168 -4.70 -2.04 26.12
C TYR A 168 -5.66 -0.91 26.51
N ASP A 169 -5.96 -0.75 27.80
CA ASP A 169 -6.93 0.25 28.27
C ASP A 169 -6.35 1.66 28.15
N ALA A 170 -5.05 1.83 28.43
CA ALA A 170 -4.35 3.08 28.17
C ALA A 170 -4.37 3.44 26.67
N VAL A 171 -4.10 2.47 25.78
CA VAL A 171 -4.21 2.67 24.32
C VAL A 171 -5.63 3.07 23.95
N ALA A 172 -6.64 2.33 24.41
CA ALA A 172 -8.04 2.61 24.11
C ALA A 172 -8.48 4.01 24.58
N GLY A 173 -7.98 4.47 25.73
CA GLY A 173 -8.20 5.82 26.26
C GLY A 173 -7.66 6.90 25.31
N ILE A 174 -6.41 6.75 24.86
CA ILE A 174 -5.77 7.68 23.91
C ILE A 174 -6.56 7.72 22.59
N LEU A 175 -6.93 6.57 22.04
CA LEU A 175 -7.67 6.49 20.77
C LEU A 175 -9.05 7.16 20.83
N LYS A 176 -9.76 7.03 21.95
CA LYS A 176 -11.06 7.68 22.17
C LYS A 176 -10.95 9.19 22.36
N LYS A 177 -9.81 9.68 22.85
CA LYS A 177 -9.57 11.12 23.06
C LYS A 177 -9.32 11.87 21.75
N TYR A 178 -8.74 11.20 20.74
CA TYR A 178 -8.25 11.85 19.51
C TYR A 178 -8.87 11.28 18.22
N THR A 179 -10.18 11.02 18.22
CA THR A 179 -10.87 10.18 17.23
C THR A 179 -10.73 10.56 15.75
N GLU A 180 -10.40 11.81 15.44
CA GLU A 180 -10.30 12.33 14.07
C GLU A 180 -8.85 12.55 13.60
N ASP A 181 -7.87 12.31 14.46
CA ASP A 181 -6.47 12.64 14.15
C ASP A 181 -5.78 11.54 13.34
N LYS A 182 -5.10 11.94 12.26
CA LYS A 182 -4.34 11.02 11.40
C LYS A 182 -3.15 10.40 12.14
N ILE A 183 -2.67 11.03 13.22
CA ILE A 183 -1.62 10.50 14.09
C ILE A 183 -2.02 9.17 14.73
N LEU A 184 -3.32 8.90 14.92
CA LEU A 184 -3.79 7.65 15.53
C LEU A 184 -3.33 6.43 14.73
N TYR A 185 -3.32 6.51 13.40
CA TYR A 185 -2.92 5.37 12.58
C TYR A 185 -1.41 5.14 12.61
N PHE A 186 -0.63 6.20 12.78
CA PHE A 186 0.79 6.07 13.08
C PHE A 186 0.99 5.41 14.45
N PHE A 187 0.25 5.85 15.47
CA PHE A 187 0.30 5.23 16.79
C PHE A 187 -0.03 3.74 16.73
N VAL A 188 -1.07 3.34 15.99
CA VAL A 188 -1.40 1.92 15.78
C VAL A 188 -0.29 1.16 15.05
N TYR A 189 0.34 1.76 14.04
CA TYR A 189 1.50 1.15 13.38
C TYR A 189 2.63 0.88 14.38
N GLU A 190 3.01 1.87 15.18
CA GLU A 190 4.08 1.73 16.20
C GLU A 190 3.71 0.70 17.28
N LEU A 191 2.45 0.69 17.73
CA LEU A 191 1.95 -0.32 18.66
C LEU A 191 2.06 -1.73 18.08
N ILE A 192 1.75 -1.92 16.79
CA ILE A 192 1.93 -3.20 16.11
C ILE A 192 3.42 -3.59 16.10
N GLN A 193 4.32 -2.68 15.72
CA GLN A 193 5.75 -2.97 15.70
C GLN A 193 6.28 -3.31 17.10
N LEU A 194 5.89 -2.54 18.11
CA LEU A 194 6.27 -2.77 19.50
C LEU A 194 5.72 -4.11 20.01
N ALA A 195 4.45 -4.43 19.74
CA ALA A 195 3.86 -5.70 20.14
C ALA A 195 4.58 -6.90 19.50
N LEU A 196 4.96 -6.78 18.23
CA LEU A 196 5.73 -7.81 17.52
C LEU A 196 7.17 -7.92 18.03
N LYS A 197 7.78 -6.82 18.46
CA LYS A 197 9.11 -6.80 19.08
C LYS A 197 9.09 -7.48 20.45
N LEU A 198 8.08 -7.18 21.26
CA LEU A 198 7.91 -7.70 22.62
C LEU A 198 7.28 -9.11 22.66
N ASP A 199 6.80 -9.61 21.51
CA ASP A 199 5.96 -10.81 21.44
C ASP A 199 4.73 -10.72 22.37
N ASP A 200 4.13 -9.53 22.45
CA ASP A 200 2.92 -9.26 23.25
C ASP A 200 1.67 -9.84 22.57
N ILE A 201 1.49 -11.15 22.73
CA ILE A 201 0.37 -11.91 22.19
C ILE A 201 -0.96 -11.41 22.78
N SER A 202 -0.96 -10.90 24.02
CA SER A 202 -2.17 -10.42 24.70
C SER A 202 -2.74 -9.20 23.98
N PHE A 203 -1.89 -8.21 23.71
CA PHE A 203 -2.27 -7.04 22.94
C PHE A 203 -2.66 -7.42 21.50
N LEU A 204 -1.85 -8.24 20.81
CA LEU A 204 -2.12 -8.64 19.43
C LEU A 204 -3.47 -9.37 19.27
N LYS A 205 -3.90 -10.17 20.24
CA LYS A 205 -5.24 -10.79 20.23
C LYS A 205 -6.37 -9.76 20.21
N GLN A 206 -6.16 -8.61 20.86
CA GLN A 206 -7.14 -7.55 21.01
C GLN A 206 -7.00 -6.43 19.97
N LEU A 207 -5.96 -6.44 19.14
CA LEU A 207 -5.66 -5.42 18.13
C LEU A 207 -6.89 -5.00 17.31
N PHE A 208 -7.63 -5.97 16.77
CA PHE A 208 -8.79 -5.71 15.91
C PHE A 208 -10.05 -5.28 16.67
N ASN A 209 -9.98 -5.16 18.00
CA ASN A 209 -11.00 -4.54 18.84
C ASN A 209 -10.68 -3.09 19.21
N LEU A 210 -9.51 -2.55 18.80
CA LEU A 210 -9.15 -1.17 19.12
C LEU A 210 -10.27 -0.20 18.68
N PRO A 211 -10.75 0.66 19.60
CA PRO A 211 -11.87 1.55 19.32
C PRO A 211 -11.49 2.57 18.25
N VAL A 212 -12.48 3.04 17.48
CA VAL A 212 -12.36 4.08 16.44
C VAL A 212 -11.58 3.65 15.19
N ILE A 213 -10.49 2.89 15.34
CA ILE A 213 -9.53 2.60 14.29
C ILE A 213 -10.14 1.88 13.09
N PHE A 214 -10.95 0.84 13.35
CA PHE A 214 -11.54 0.03 12.28
C PHE A 214 -12.99 0.41 11.95
N ASN A 215 -13.59 1.33 12.70
CA ASN A 215 -15.01 1.68 12.57
C ASN A 215 -15.25 2.49 11.28
N ASP A 216 -16.25 2.07 10.50
CA ASP A 216 -16.67 2.71 9.25
C ASP A 216 -15.53 2.91 8.24
N LYS A 217 -14.44 2.14 8.38
CA LYS A 217 -13.29 2.18 7.47
C LYS A 217 -13.36 1.02 6.49
N THR A 218 -13.03 1.33 5.25
CA THR A 218 -12.72 0.29 4.26
C THR A 218 -11.26 -0.13 4.39
N PHE A 219 -10.94 -1.35 3.99
CA PHE A 219 -9.57 -1.86 3.97
C PHE A 219 -8.62 -1.09 3.02
N PHE A 220 -9.15 -0.17 2.21
CA PHE A 220 -8.39 0.73 1.35
C PHE A 220 -7.95 2.02 2.05
N TYR A 221 -8.23 2.19 3.34
CA TYR A 221 -7.71 3.32 4.09
C TYR A 221 -6.18 3.20 4.22
N THR A 222 -5.45 4.02 3.45
CA THR A 222 -4.00 3.88 3.21
C THR A 222 -3.14 3.67 4.47
N PRO A 223 -3.32 4.43 5.58
CA PRO A 223 -2.55 4.18 6.80
C PRO A 223 -2.77 2.79 7.42
N LEU A 224 -4.01 2.28 7.40
CA LEU A 224 -4.32 0.93 7.88
C LEU A 224 -3.80 -0.14 6.94
N PHE A 225 -3.95 0.08 5.62
CA PHE A 225 -3.49 -0.84 4.60
C PHE A 225 -2.04 -1.27 4.84
N PHE A 226 -1.11 -0.32 4.95
CA PHE A 226 0.30 -0.64 5.17
C PHE A 226 0.58 -1.23 6.55
N SER A 227 -0.14 -0.80 7.58
CA SER A 227 -0.01 -1.36 8.93
C SER A 227 -0.35 -2.84 8.97
N ILE A 228 -1.44 -3.25 8.30
CA ILE A 228 -1.85 -4.65 8.23
C ILE A 228 -0.90 -5.46 7.34
N LEU A 229 -0.45 -4.93 6.20
CA LEU A 229 0.54 -5.64 5.38
C LEU A 229 1.84 -5.90 6.17
N SER A 230 2.31 -4.90 6.92
CA SER A 230 3.49 -5.03 7.79
C SER A 230 3.27 -6.08 8.89
N LEU A 231 2.11 -6.06 9.55
CA LEU A 231 1.73 -7.09 10.53
C LEU A 231 1.80 -8.50 9.92
N GLY A 232 1.21 -8.69 8.74
CA GLY A 232 1.20 -9.96 8.03
C GLY A 232 2.61 -10.49 7.72
N ILE A 233 3.47 -9.65 7.14
CA ILE A 233 4.86 -10.01 6.79
C ILE A 233 5.66 -10.39 8.02
N ASN A 234 5.59 -9.58 9.09
CA ASN A 234 6.34 -9.85 10.32
C ASN A 234 5.85 -11.11 11.03
N LEU A 235 4.56 -11.44 10.93
CA LEU A 235 4.03 -12.68 11.51
C LEU A 235 4.58 -13.96 10.86
N ARG A 236 5.17 -13.91 9.65
CA ARG A 236 5.72 -15.11 8.99
C ARG A 236 6.68 -15.87 9.89
N SER A 237 7.57 -15.16 10.58
CA SER A 237 8.59 -15.73 11.47
C SER A 237 8.08 -16.09 12.87
N LYS A 238 6.87 -15.66 13.25
CA LYS A 238 6.33 -15.80 14.61
C LYS A 238 5.53 -17.09 14.77
N LYS A 239 5.94 -17.95 15.72
CA LYS A 239 5.24 -19.23 16.00
C LYS A 239 3.81 -19.01 16.52
N TYR A 240 3.56 -17.94 17.27
CA TYR A 240 2.24 -17.63 17.83
C TYR A 240 1.22 -17.11 16.81
N LYS A 241 1.59 -16.95 15.53
CA LYS A 241 0.63 -16.57 14.47
C LYS A 241 -0.60 -17.46 14.43
N TYR A 242 -0.45 -18.76 14.70
CA TYR A 242 -1.57 -19.71 14.76
C TYR A 242 -2.54 -19.40 15.90
N THR A 243 -2.02 -18.99 17.06
CA THR A 243 -2.81 -18.55 18.21
C THR A 243 -3.60 -17.29 17.86
N LEU A 244 -2.97 -16.33 17.17
CA LEU A 244 -3.61 -15.11 16.72
C LEU A 244 -4.71 -15.40 15.69
N TRP A 245 -4.44 -16.23 14.67
CA TRP A 245 -5.43 -16.59 13.65
C TRP A 245 -6.68 -17.26 14.23
N ASN A 246 -6.53 -18.09 15.28
CA ASN A 246 -7.66 -18.71 15.98
C ASN A 246 -8.57 -17.71 16.71
N VAL A 247 -8.03 -16.56 17.12
CA VAL A 247 -8.78 -15.48 17.74
C VAL A 247 -9.37 -14.57 16.66
N TRP A 248 -8.52 -14.13 15.74
CA TRP A 248 -8.84 -13.16 14.69
C TRP A 248 -9.89 -13.67 13.71
N CYS A 249 -9.94 -14.98 13.41
CA CYS A 249 -10.95 -15.50 12.48
C CYS A 249 -12.40 -15.25 12.92
N LYS A 250 -12.64 -14.98 14.22
CA LYS A 250 -13.97 -14.69 14.78
C LYS A 250 -14.28 -13.19 14.84
N ASN A 251 -13.28 -12.34 14.68
CA ASN A 251 -13.43 -10.89 14.77
C ASN A 251 -13.74 -10.30 13.37
N LYS A 252 -14.82 -9.51 13.25
CA LYS A 252 -15.28 -8.93 11.96
C LYS A 252 -14.24 -8.00 11.32
N ASN A 253 -13.57 -7.16 12.12
CA ASN A 253 -12.53 -6.28 11.62
C ASN A 253 -11.33 -7.09 11.14
N ALA A 254 -10.90 -8.11 11.88
CA ALA A 254 -9.81 -8.96 11.46
C ALA A 254 -10.14 -9.77 10.19
N GLN A 255 -11.37 -10.28 10.06
CA GLN A 255 -11.85 -10.94 8.84
C GLN A 255 -11.60 -10.07 7.60
N SER A 256 -12.00 -8.80 7.64
CA SER A 256 -11.84 -7.89 6.50
C SER A 256 -10.45 -7.29 6.36
N PHE A 257 -9.84 -6.81 7.44
CA PHE A 257 -8.55 -6.13 7.37
C PHE A 257 -7.37 -7.08 7.31
N TYR A 258 -7.42 -8.27 7.92
CA TYR A 258 -6.31 -9.22 7.86
C TYR A 258 -6.53 -10.30 6.80
N PHE A 259 -7.60 -11.09 6.89
CA PHE A 259 -7.75 -12.28 6.05
C PHE A 259 -8.11 -11.96 4.60
N GLU A 260 -8.97 -10.97 4.36
CA GLU A 260 -9.38 -10.58 3.00
C GLU A 260 -8.35 -9.67 2.31
N LEU A 261 -7.64 -8.84 3.09
CA LEU A 261 -6.63 -7.91 2.55
C LEU A 261 -5.24 -8.54 2.37
N PHE A 262 -4.73 -9.20 3.41
CA PHE A 262 -3.37 -9.76 3.42
C PHE A 262 -3.40 -11.23 2.97
N VAL A 263 -3.41 -11.43 1.65
CA VAL A 263 -3.31 -12.77 1.05
C VAL A 263 -1.85 -13.09 0.75
N ASP A 264 -1.22 -13.83 1.66
CA ASP A 264 0.19 -14.20 1.55
C ASP A 264 0.38 -15.36 0.58
N MET A 265 0.62 -15.04 -0.69
CA MET A 265 0.87 -16.03 -1.74
C MET A 265 2.21 -16.72 -1.54
N ASP A 266 3.24 -16.06 -1.01
CA ASP A 266 4.52 -16.72 -0.72
C ASP A 266 4.33 -17.83 0.32
N GLU A 267 3.58 -17.57 1.40
CA GLU A 267 3.36 -18.53 2.48
C GLU A 267 2.09 -19.38 2.34
N LEU A 268 1.31 -19.23 1.26
CA LEU A 268 0.02 -19.92 1.08
C LEU A 268 0.17 -21.44 1.28
N ILE A 269 1.14 -22.05 0.61
CA ILE A 269 1.34 -23.51 0.67
C ILE A 269 1.98 -23.94 2.00
N ILE A 270 2.80 -23.08 2.60
CA ILE A 270 3.56 -23.38 3.82
C ILE A 270 2.66 -23.29 5.06
N SER A 271 2.07 -22.12 5.30
CA SER A 271 1.40 -21.82 6.56
C SER A 271 0.11 -21.00 6.42
N HIS A 272 0.03 -20.08 5.46
CA HIS A 272 -1.08 -19.12 5.37
C HIS A 272 -2.41 -19.77 4.97
N HIS A 273 -2.42 -20.93 4.28
CA HIS A 273 -3.65 -21.71 4.06
C HIS A 273 -4.39 -22.08 5.35
N LYS A 274 -3.69 -22.19 6.50
CA LYS A 274 -4.33 -22.45 7.79
C LYS A 274 -5.14 -21.25 8.26
N ALA A 275 -4.64 -20.03 8.04
CA ALA A 275 -5.37 -18.80 8.29
C ALA A 275 -6.65 -18.75 7.44
N ILE A 276 -6.53 -19.02 6.14
CA ILE A 276 -7.66 -19.03 5.20
C ILE A 276 -8.72 -20.07 5.59
N ALA A 277 -8.32 -21.29 5.99
CA ALA A 277 -9.24 -22.33 6.43
C ALA A 277 -9.99 -21.95 7.73
N LEU A 278 -9.29 -21.31 8.69
CA LEU A 278 -9.92 -20.80 9.90
C LEU A 278 -10.91 -19.68 9.58
N TYR A 279 -10.53 -18.73 8.74
CA TYR A 279 -11.41 -17.67 8.28
C TYR A 279 -12.67 -18.24 7.60
N GLN A 280 -12.52 -19.18 6.67
CA GLN A 280 -13.64 -19.79 5.97
C GLN A 280 -14.61 -20.45 6.95
N LYS A 281 -14.10 -21.15 7.97
CA LYS A 281 -14.94 -21.78 9.00
C LYS A 281 -15.83 -20.76 9.72
N HIS A 282 -15.36 -19.53 9.94
CA HIS A 282 -16.02 -18.53 10.75
C HIS A 282 -16.80 -17.46 9.96
N LYS A 283 -16.51 -17.27 8.66
CA LYS A 283 -17.29 -16.39 7.77
C LYS A 283 -17.84 -17.19 6.60
N GLN A 284 -19.14 -17.47 6.67
CA GLN A 284 -19.85 -18.38 5.75
C GLN A 284 -20.66 -17.65 4.65
N THR A 285 -20.34 -16.39 4.36
CA THR A 285 -21.01 -15.70 3.26
C THR A 285 -20.62 -16.33 1.92
N PRO A 286 -21.47 -16.25 0.87
CA PRO A 286 -21.13 -16.78 -0.45
C PRO A 286 -19.78 -16.26 -0.97
N GLU A 287 -19.52 -14.96 -0.80
CA GLU A 287 -18.24 -14.34 -1.19
C GLU A 287 -17.05 -14.87 -0.37
N ALA A 288 -17.19 -15.01 0.95
CA ALA A 288 -16.12 -15.54 1.81
C ALA A 288 -15.78 -16.99 1.46
N ASN A 289 -16.80 -17.80 1.20
CA ASN A 289 -16.64 -19.18 0.77
C ASN A 289 -16.02 -19.29 -0.63
N LEU A 290 -16.40 -18.41 -1.54
CA LEU A 290 -15.79 -18.34 -2.88
C LEU A 290 -14.32 -17.93 -2.80
N PHE A 291 -14.00 -16.88 -2.05
CA PHE A 291 -12.65 -16.36 -1.84
C PHE A 291 -11.72 -17.41 -1.20
N ALA A 292 -12.10 -17.90 -0.02
CA ALA A 292 -11.26 -18.81 0.75
C ALA A 292 -11.17 -20.20 0.08
N GLY A 293 -12.31 -20.71 -0.41
CA GLY A 293 -12.35 -21.98 -1.11
C GLY A 293 -11.48 -21.97 -2.37
N ALA A 294 -11.47 -20.88 -3.15
CA ALA A 294 -10.62 -20.79 -4.34
C ALA A 294 -9.12 -20.85 -3.99
N LEU A 295 -8.68 -20.18 -2.92
CA LEU A 295 -7.30 -20.25 -2.42
C LEU A 295 -6.93 -21.66 -1.92
N LEU A 296 -7.84 -22.31 -1.18
CA LEU A 296 -7.62 -23.68 -0.69
C LEU A 296 -7.59 -24.70 -1.83
N ALA A 297 -8.48 -24.58 -2.81
CA ALA A 297 -8.48 -25.38 -4.03
C ALA A 297 -7.16 -25.20 -4.79
N PHE A 298 -6.74 -23.96 -5.04
CA PHE A 298 -5.44 -23.67 -5.67
C PHE A 298 -4.28 -24.33 -4.91
N LYS A 299 -4.27 -24.21 -3.57
CA LYS A 299 -3.27 -24.87 -2.73
C LYS A 299 -3.30 -26.39 -2.89
N HIS A 300 -4.47 -27.02 -2.93
CA HIS A 300 -4.59 -28.46 -3.17
C HIS A 300 -4.05 -28.87 -4.53
N PHE A 301 -4.38 -28.11 -5.57
CA PHE A 301 -3.88 -28.32 -6.93
C PHE A 301 -2.34 -28.23 -6.96
N ILE A 302 -1.75 -27.15 -6.47
CA ILE A 302 -0.28 -26.97 -6.42
C ILE A 302 0.41 -28.04 -5.57
N SER A 303 -0.23 -28.48 -4.48
CA SER A 303 0.30 -29.55 -3.62
C SER A 303 0.12 -30.96 -4.20
N GLY A 304 -0.44 -31.12 -5.41
CA GLY A 304 -0.70 -32.42 -6.03
C GLY A 304 -1.83 -33.24 -5.38
N LYS A 305 -2.64 -32.63 -4.50
CA LYS A 305 -3.74 -33.29 -3.80
C LYS A 305 -5.03 -33.23 -4.63
N PHE A 306 -5.03 -33.88 -5.79
CA PHE A 306 -6.08 -33.74 -6.80
C PHE A 306 -7.49 -34.15 -6.33
N ASN A 307 -7.63 -35.17 -5.48
CA ASN A 307 -8.94 -35.54 -4.92
C ASN A 307 -9.53 -34.43 -4.06
N LEU A 308 -8.70 -33.75 -3.24
CA LEU A 308 -9.14 -32.61 -2.43
C LEU A 308 -9.42 -31.39 -3.30
N PHE A 309 -8.59 -31.16 -4.32
CA PHE A 309 -8.83 -30.10 -5.30
C PHE A 309 -10.17 -30.27 -6.03
N LYS A 310 -10.46 -31.48 -6.53
CA LYS A 310 -11.71 -31.82 -7.21
C LYS A 310 -12.91 -31.52 -6.31
N LYS A 311 -12.90 -32.01 -5.07
CA LYS A 311 -13.96 -31.79 -4.09
C LYS A 311 -14.19 -30.30 -3.77
N GLU A 312 -13.13 -29.52 -3.60
CA GLU A 312 -13.26 -28.08 -3.36
C GLU A 312 -13.75 -27.32 -4.60
N ALA A 313 -13.30 -27.69 -5.80
CA ALA A 313 -13.75 -27.09 -7.06
C ALA A 313 -15.26 -27.33 -7.32
N GLU A 314 -15.74 -28.55 -7.03
CA GLU A 314 -17.17 -28.88 -7.14
C GLU A 314 -18.01 -28.05 -6.17
N LYS A 315 -17.56 -27.89 -4.91
CA LYS A 315 -18.23 -27.03 -3.94
C LYS A 315 -18.30 -25.58 -4.40
N LEU A 316 -17.20 -25.03 -4.93
CA LEU A 316 -17.14 -23.65 -5.42
C LEU A 316 -18.15 -23.41 -6.54
N ASN A 317 -18.31 -24.36 -7.45
CA ASN A 317 -19.26 -24.24 -8.56
C ASN A 317 -20.73 -24.26 -8.13
N ASN A 318 -21.03 -24.75 -6.93
CA ASN A 318 -22.37 -24.76 -6.36
C ASN A 318 -22.70 -23.45 -5.60
N ILE A 319 -21.75 -22.53 -5.44
CA ILE A 319 -22.01 -21.23 -4.80
C ILE A 319 -22.76 -20.32 -5.75
N THR A 320 -23.92 -19.81 -5.31
CA THR A 320 -24.68 -18.82 -6.07
C THR A 320 -23.92 -17.50 -6.15
N ILE A 321 -23.57 -17.08 -7.37
CA ILE A 321 -22.90 -15.80 -7.60
C ILE A 321 -23.94 -14.69 -7.72
N THR A 322 -23.83 -13.68 -6.86
CA THR A 322 -24.71 -12.50 -6.87
C THR A 322 -23.95 -11.26 -7.36
N LYS A 323 -24.68 -10.18 -7.66
CA LYS A 323 -24.05 -8.91 -8.07
C LYS A 323 -23.19 -8.27 -6.97
N ALA A 324 -23.40 -8.65 -5.71
CA ALA A 324 -22.68 -8.12 -4.55
C ALA A 324 -21.26 -8.69 -4.39
N ILE A 325 -20.97 -9.86 -4.97
CA ILE A 325 -19.66 -10.50 -4.85
C ILE A 325 -18.62 -9.69 -5.62
N HIS A 326 -17.49 -9.41 -4.98
CA HIS A 326 -16.39 -8.70 -5.61
C HIS A 326 -15.80 -9.48 -6.81
N PRO A 327 -15.34 -8.79 -7.87
CA PRO A 327 -14.68 -9.40 -9.04
C PRO A 327 -13.52 -10.36 -8.73
N ILE A 328 -12.69 -10.08 -7.74
CA ILE A 328 -11.47 -10.86 -7.46
C ILE A 328 -11.78 -12.33 -7.06
N PRO A 329 -12.67 -12.60 -6.08
CA PRO A 329 -13.15 -13.96 -5.80
C PRO A 329 -13.67 -14.70 -7.04
N ILE A 330 -14.39 -14.02 -7.92
CA ILE A 330 -14.92 -14.60 -9.17
C ILE A 330 -13.76 -15.01 -10.09
N ALA A 331 -12.76 -14.13 -10.30
CA ALA A 331 -11.58 -14.47 -11.10
C ALA A 331 -10.84 -15.69 -10.55
N ARG A 332 -10.67 -15.78 -9.24
CA ARG A 332 -10.02 -16.93 -8.59
C ARG A 332 -10.83 -18.23 -8.73
N MET A 333 -12.16 -18.16 -8.66
CA MET A 333 -13.02 -19.30 -8.95
C MET A 333 -12.89 -19.73 -10.42
N LEU A 334 -12.84 -18.79 -11.37
CA LEU A 334 -12.59 -19.12 -12.78
C LEU A 334 -11.22 -19.77 -12.98
N THR A 335 -10.18 -19.32 -12.26
CA THR A 335 -8.88 -20.00 -12.22
C THR A 335 -9.00 -21.45 -11.75
N VAL A 336 -9.78 -21.72 -10.71
CA VAL A 336 -10.05 -23.10 -10.26
C VAL A 336 -10.75 -23.93 -11.34
N ASN A 337 -11.74 -23.36 -12.04
CA ASN A 337 -12.44 -24.05 -13.12
C ASN A 337 -11.52 -24.34 -14.32
N LEU A 338 -10.66 -23.39 -14.69
CA LEU A 338 -9.64 -23.58 -15.73
C LEU A 338 -8.69 -24.74 -15.38
N LEU A 339 -8.21 -24.76 -14.14
CA LEU A 339 -7.33 -25.83 -13.65
C LEU A 339 -8.07 -27.18 -13.55
N TYR A 340 -9.35 -27.17 -13.19
CA TYR A 340 -10.19 -28.36 -13.16
C TYR A 340 -10.33 -28.96 -14.56
N ASP A 341 -10.75 -28.13 -15.52
CA ASP A 341 -10.92 -28.54 -16.91
C ASP A 341 -9.60 -29.05 -17.50
N HIS A 342 -8.50 -28.36 -17.27
CA HIS A 342 -7.18 -28.80 -17.73
C HIS A 342 -6.73 -30.13 -17.11
N SER A 343 -7.14 -30.44 -15.88
CA SER A 343 -6.68 -31.63 -15.15
C SER A 343 -7.55 -32.86 -15.36
N PHE A 344 -8.86 -32.66 -15.56
CA PHE A 344 -9.84 -33.74 -15.53
C PHE A 344 -10.69 -33.83 -16.79
N ASN A 345 -10.69 -32.80 -17.63
CA ASN A 345 -11.39 -32.78 -18.90
C ASN A 345 -10.36 -32.80 -20.04
N ASN A 346 -10.77 -33.24 -21.23
CA ASN A 346 -9.93 -33.19 -22.43
C ASN A 346 -9.92 -31.77 -23.01
N GLY A 347 -9.49 -30.80 -22.20
CA GLY A 347 -9.45 -29.38 -22.54
C GLY A 347 -10.57 -28.55 -21.92
N LEU A 348 -10.57 -27.26 -22.26
CA LEU A 348 -11.45 -26.28 -21.66
C LEU A 348 -12.94 -26.49 -22.00
N SER A 349 -13.77 -26.64 -20.97
CA SER A 349 -15.19 -26.91 -21.12
C SER A 349 -15.97 -25.70 -21.68
N LYS A 350 -17.08 -26.00 -22.37
CA LYS A 350 -18.02 -24.96 -22.87
C LYS A 350 -18.54 -24.09 -21.73
N ALA A 351 -18.90 -24.68 -20.60
CA ALA A 351 -19.42 -23.97 -19.43
C ALA A 351 -18.39 -22.98 -18.86
N THR A 352 -17.12 -23.35 -18.76
CA THR A 352 -16.06 -22.44 -18.29
C THR A 352 -15.82 -21.31 -19.30
N LYS A 353 -15.80 -21.60 -20.61
CA LYS A 353 -15.69 -20.57 -21.67
C LYS A 353 -16.81 -19.54 -21.59
N GLU A 354 -18.05 -20.00 -21.44
CA GLU A 354 -19.23 -19.14 -21.31
C GLU A 354 -19.18 -18.28 -20.05
N LYS A 355 -18.79 -18.85 -18.90
CA LYS A 355 -18.59 -18.08 -17.66
C LYS A 355 -17.53 -17.00 -17.82
N ILE A 356 -16.38 -17.32 -18.42
CA ILE A 356 -15.31 -16.35 -18.69
C ILE A 356 -15.83 -15.21 -19.57
N HIS A 357 -16.49 -15.55 -20.68
CA HIS A 357 -17.05 -14.56 -21.59
C HIS A 357 -18.09 -13.66 -20.91
N PHE A 358 -19.00 -14.26 -20.12
CA PHE A 358 -20.00 -13.53 -19.36
C PHE A 358 -19.32 -12.51 -18.42
N TYR A 359 -18.41 -12.94 -17.55
CA TYR A 359 -17.81 -12.06 -16.55
C TYR A 359 -16.89 -11.01 -17.17
N LEU A 360 -16.14 -11.32 -18.22
CA LEU A 360 -15.35 -10.31 -18.94
C LEU A 360 -16.22 -9.15 -19.46
N ASN A 361 -17.45 -9.44 -19.87
CA ASN A 361 -18.39 -8.44 -20.40
C ASN A 361 -19.23 -7.75 -19.32
N THR A 362 -19.47 -8.41 -18.17
CA THR A 362 -20.38 -7.89 -17.13
C THR A 362 -19.67 -7.28 -15.92
N ILE A 363 -18.35 -7.44 -15.75
CA ILE A 363 -17.61 -6.97 -14.56
C ILE A 363 -17.82 -5.49 -14.24
N ASN A 364 -18.19 -4.67 -15.24
CA ASN A 364 -18.51 -3.24 -15.09
C ASN A 364 -19.81 -2.96 -14.31
N LYS A 365 -20.70 -3.94 -14.21
CA LYS A 365 -22.03 -3.80 -13.60
C LYS A 365 -22.06 -4.24 -12.12
N HIS A 366 -20.92 -4.67 -11.57
CA HIS A 366 -20.77 -5.24 -10.23
C HIS A 366 -20.29 -4.22 -9.16
N GLY A 367 -20.91 -3.03 -9.12
CA GLY A 367 -20.71 -2.03 -8.06
C GLY A 367 -19.39 -1.25 -8.10
N ASP A 368 -19.30 -0.19 -7.29
CA ASP A 368 -18.21 0.80 -7.27
C ASP A 368 -16.82 0.23 -6.94
N HIS A 369 -16.76 -0.92 -6.26
CA HIS A 369 -15.53 -1.50 -5.72
C HIS A 369 -14.52 -2.00 -6.77
N GLY A 370 -14.93 -2.10 -8.05
CA GLY A 370 -14.09 -2.52 -9.17
C GLY A 370 -13.94 -1.48 -10.29
N LYS A 371 -14.42 -0.24 -10.12
CA LYS A 371 -14.58 0.69 -11.26
C LYS A 371 -13.28 1.01 -12.01
N ASN A 372 -12.10 0.94 -11.40
CA ASN A 372 -10.89 1.49 -12.04
C ASN A 372 -9.68 0.56 -12.25
N THR A 373 -9.74 -0.74 -11.99
CA THR A 373 -8.52 -1.57 -11.95
C THR A 373 -8.61 -2.86 -12.78
N ILE A 374 -7.43 -3.38 -13.17
CA ILE A 374 -7.28 -4.59 -14.00
C ILE A 374 -7.19 -5.88 -13.17
N TYR A 375 -7.41 -5.84 -11.84
CA TYR A 375 -7.18 -7.01 -10.97
C TYR A 375 -7.94 -8.26 -11.41
N PHE A 376 -9.22 -8.14 -11.79
CA PHE A 376 -9.99 -9.28 -12.33
C PHE A 376 -9.25 -9.97 -13.49
N HIS A 377 -8.77 -9.17 -14.45
CA HIS A 377 -8.06 -9.65 -15.62
C HIS A 377 -6.75 -10.32 -15.22
N VAL A 378 -5.96 -9.68 -14.34
CA VAL A 378 -4.67 -10.22 -13.88
C VAL A 378 -4.83 -11.56 -13.15
N TRP A 379 -5.80 -11.66 -12.24
CA TRP A 379 -6.05 -12.92 -11.52
C TRP A 379 -6.62 -14.03 -12.41
N LEU A 380 -7.37 -13.67 -13.46
CA LEU A 380 -7.84 -14.64 -14.46
C LEU A 380 -6.71 -15.12 -15.37
N LEU A 381 -5.76 -14.24 -15.74
CA LEU A 381 -4.59 -14.60 -16.55
C LEU A 381 -3.73 -15.69 -15.89
N GLU A 382 -3.64 -15.71 -14.57
CA GLU A 382 -2.96 -16.78 -13.83
C GLU A 382 -3.52 -18.16 -14.21
N GLY A 383 -4.83 -18.33 -14.14
CA GLY A 383 -5.48 -19.58 -14.51
C GLY A 383 -5.28 -19.93 -15.98
N LEU A 384 -5.44 -18.95 -16.86
CA LEU A 384 -5.30 -19.14 -18.32
C LEU A 384 -3.89 -19.54 -18.73
N ILE A 385 -2.86 -18.96 -18.11
CA ILE A 385 -1.46 -19.36 -18.33
C ILE A 385 -1.25 -20.79 -17.84
N LEU A 386 -1.70 -21.12 -16.62
CA LEU A 386 -1.50 -22.45 -16.05
C LEU A 386 -2.31 -23.55 -16.74
N SER A 387 -3.42 -23.20 -17.41
CA SER A 387 -4.22 -24.12 -18.22
C SER A 387 -3.86 -24.09 -19.71
N LYS A 388 -2.88 -23.28 -20.12
CA LYS A 388 -2.40 -23.11 -21.51
C LYS A 388 -3.44 -22.56 -22.49
N GLU A 389 -4.37 -21.74 -22.02
CA GLU A 389 -5.44 -21.14 -22.82
C GLU A 389 -5.03 -19.75 -23.34
N TYR A 390 -3.94 -19.70 -24.11
CA TYR A 390 -3.27 -18.45 -24.49
C TYR A 390 -4.10 -17.55 -25.42
N ASP A 391 -4.91 -18.12 -26.32
CA ASP A 391 -5.81 -17.33 -27.20
C ASP A 391 -6.89 -16.59 -26.40
N ILE A 392 -7.37 -17.21 -25.32
CA ILE A 392 -8.32 -16.57 -24.40
C ILE A 392 -7.58 -15.54 -23.55
N ALA A 393 -6.36 -15.85 -23.11
CA ALA A 393 -5.53 -14.92 -22.34
C ALA A 393 -5.24 -13.63 -23.12
N GLU A 394 -5.00 -13.70 -24.43
CA GLU A 394 -4.82 -12.51 -25.27
C GLU A 394 -6.08 -11.64 -25.30
N LYS A 395 -7.28 -12.24 -25.42
CA LYS A 395 -8.55 -11.50 -25.34
C LYS A 395 -8.73 -10.81 -23.98
N VAL A 396 -8.29 -11.46 -22.90
CA VAL A 396 -8.29 -10.87 -21.55
C VAL A 396 -7.33 -9.69 -21.45
N ILE A 397 -6.13 -9.79 -22.02
CA ILE A 397 -5.16 -8.68 -22.11
C ILE A 397 -5.75 -7.51 -22.87
N GLN A 398 -6.34 -7.75 -24.05
CA GLN A 398 -6.99 -6.71 -24.85
C GLN A 398 -8.12 -6.00 -24.08
N ALA A 399 -8.93 -6.75 -23.34
CA ALA A 399 -9.97 -6.20 -22.48
C ALA A 399 -9.39 -5.33 -21.35
N ALA A 400 -8.31 -5.79 -20.70
CA ALA A 400 -7.61 -5.06 -19.65
C ALA A 400 -7.03 -3.73 -20.17
N GLU A 401 -6.41 -3.74 -21.34
CA GLU A 401 -5.82 -2.54 -21.95
C GLU A 401 -6.87 -1.53 -22.41
N LYS A 402 -7.96 -2.00 -23.02
CA LYS A 402 -9.10 -1.16 -23.40
C LYS A 402 -9.68 -0.46 -22.18
N ARG A 403 -9.78 -1.15 -21.05
CA ARG A 403 -10.21 -0.58 -19.77
C ARG A 403 -9.23 0.47 -19.27
N ASN A 404 -7.94 0.13 -19.24
CA ASN A 404 -6.92 1.03 -18.72
C ASN A 404 -6.80 2.34 -19.52
N LYS A 405 -6.89 2.29 -20.85
CA LYS A 405 -6.90 3.50 -21.71
C LYS A 405 -8.01 4.48 -21.33
N LYS A 406 -9.17 3.98 -20.89
CA LYS A 406 -10.30 4.81 -20.44
C LYS A 406 -10.07 5.43 -19.06
N ASN A 407 -9.32 4.75 -18.20
CA ASN A 407 -9.23 5.09 -16.79
C ASN A 407 -7.90 5.78 -16.40
N LYS A 408 -6.87 5.82 -17.25
CA LYS A 408 -5.54 6.45 -16.97
C LYS A 408 -4.80 5.94 -15.70
N TYR A 409 -5.25 4.86 -15.06
CA TYR A 409 -4.65 4.33 -13.82
C TYR A 409 -3.73 3.14 -14.09
N PHE A 410 -2.59 3.37 -14.75
CA PHE A 410 -1.46 2.41 -14.68
C PHE A 410 -0.59 2.61 -13.44
N HIS A 411 -0.96 3.54 -12.55
CA HIS A 411 -0.11 4.01 -11.45
C HIS A 411 -0.43 3.41 -10.08
N ASN A 412 -1.25 2.36 -10.03
CA ASN A 412 -1.12 1.40 -8.93
C ASN A 412 0.13 0.57 -9.25
N ASN A 413 1.29 0.99 -8.72
CA ASN A 413 2.59 0.31 -8.87
C ASN A 413 2.58 -1.18 -8.46
N ASP A 414 1.47 -1.65 -7.92
CA ASP A 414 1.35 -2.83 -7.08
C ASP A 414 1.11 -4.11 -7.94
N ILE A 415 0.25 -4.03 -8.96
CA ILE A 415 -0.10 -5.16 -9.84
C ILE A 415 0.62 -5.15 -11.18
N ALA A 416 1.23 -4.02 -11.55
CA ALA A 416 1.84 -3.83 -12.87
C ALA A 416 2.96 -4.84 -13.19
N PRO A 417 3.92 -5.13 -12.28
CA PRO A 417 4.95 -6.14 -12.53
C PRO A 417 4.37 -7.52 -12.84
N ARG A 418 3.32 -7.93 -12.12
CA ARG A 418 2.61 -9.19 -12.39
C ARG A 418 1.93 -9.17 -13.74
N TYR A 419 1.18 -8.10 -14.05
CA TYR A 419 0.50 -7.96 -15.33
C TYR A 419 1.49 -8.07 -16.51
N PHE A 420 2.62 -7.36 -16.46
CA PHE A 420 3.64 -7.42 -17.51
C PHE A 420 4.31 -8.79 -17.60
N THR A 421 4.51 -9.47 -16.46
CA THR A 421 5.00 -10.85 -16.46
C THR A 421 4.03 -11.77 -17.20
N TYR A 422 2.73 -11.73 -16.87
CA TYR A 422 1.71 -12.56 -17.50
C TYR A 422 1.52 -12.22 -18.98
N LYS A 423 1.50 -10.93 -19.32
CA LYS A 423 1.42 -10.46 -20.70
C LYS A 423 2.62 -10.97 -21.52
N GLY A 424 3.83 -10.86 -20.99
CA GLY A 424 5.03 -11.40 -21.65
C GLY A 424 4.95 -12.92 -21.85
N PHE A 425 4.45 -13.65 -20.85
CA PHE A 425 4.25 -15.09 -20.92
C PHE A 425 3.27 -15.49 -22.04
N VAL A 426 2.11 -14.84 -22.09
CA VAL A 426 1.09 -15.10 -23.12
C VAL A 426 1.64 -14.83 -24.51
N HIS A 427 2.24 -13.65 -24.74
CA HIS A 427 2.77 -13.32 -26.07
C HIS A 427 3.95 -14.20 -26.47
N PHE A 428 4.77 -14.68 -25.53
CA PHE A 428 5.81 -15.65 -25.85
C PHE A 428 5.20 -16.94 -26.43
N HIS A 429 4.18 -17.50 -25.78
CA HIS A 429 3.52 -18.73 -26.23
C HIS A 429 2.70 -18.56 -27.52
N LEU A 430 2.24 -17.35 -27.84
CA LEU A 430 1.61 -17.02 -29.13
C LEU A 430 2.64 -16.75 -30.26
N GLY A 431 3.92 -17.07 -30.05
CA GLY A 431 4.98 -16.86 -31.06
C GLY A 431 5.51 -15.43 -31.16
N ASN A 432 5.01 -14.50 -30.35
CA ASN A 432 5.38 -13.08 -30.38
C ASN A 432 6.59 -12.78 -29.46
N LYS A 433 7.71 -13.49 -29.68
CA LYS A 433 8.90 -13.41 -28.81
C LYS A 433 9.46 -11.99 -28.63
N SER A 434 9.63 -11.24 -29.72
CA SER A 434 10.15 -9.85 -29.67
C SER A 434 9.28 -8.93 -28.78
N PHE A 435 7.97 -9.12 -28.84
CA PHE A 435 7.04 -8.38 -28.01
C PHE A 435 7.15 -8.77 -26.53
N ALA A 436 7.29 -10.06 -26.24
CA ALA A 436 7.53 -10.55 -24.88
C ALA A 436 8.83 -9.98 -24.30
N GLU A 437 9.93 -9.96 -25.07
CA GLU A 437 11.21 -9.35 -24.67
C GLU A 437 11.07 -7.85 -24.37
N LYS A 438 10.32 -7.10 -25.19
CA LYS A 438 10.04 -5.69 -24.93
C LYS A 438 9.21 -5.49 -23.67
N THR A 439 8.27 -6.40 -23.40
CA THR A 439 7.37 -6.32 -22.24
C THR A 439 8.14 -6.53 -20.94
N VAL A 440 9.03 -7.54 -20.88
CA VAL A 440 9.78 -7.86 -19.65
C VAL A 440 10.81 -6.82 -19.25
N LYS A 441 11.31 -6.00 -20.20
CA LYS A 441 12.21 -4.87 -19.91
C LYS A 441 11.60 -3.81 -19.00
N ASN A 442 10.26 -3.76 -18.90
CA ASN A 442 9.56 -2.82 -18.02
C ASN A 442 9.32 -3.38 -16.61
N ILE A 443 9.79 -4.59 -16.32
CA ILE A 443 9.58 -5.25 -15.04
C ILE A 443 10.82 -5.01 -14.17
N VAL A 444 10.62 -4.33 -13.05
CA VAL A 444 11.61 -4.25 -11.98
C VAL A 444 11.25 -5.34 -10.96
N PRO A 445 12.06 -6.40 -10.77
CA PRO A 445 11.68 -7.52 -9.90
C PRO A 445 11.43 -7.12 -8.44
N THR A 446 12.05 -6.04 -7.95
CA THR A 446 11.83 -5.52 -6.59
C THR A 446 10.48 -4.84 -6.41
N ASP A 447 9.74 -4.58 -7.49
CA ASP A 447 8.44 -3.91 -7.44
C ASP A 447 7.29 -4.90 -7.22
N PHE A 448 7.56 -6.22 -7.24
CA PHE A 448 6.54 -7.19 -6.83
C PHE A 448 6.15 -6.99 -5.37
N HIS A 449 4.87 -7.23 -5.07
CA HIS A 449 4.35 -7.12 -3.72
C HIS A 449 5.12 -8.02 -2.73
N PRO A 450 5.45 -7.52 -1.51
CA PRO A 450 6.15 -8.33 -0.51
C PRO A 450 5.44 -9.62 -0.07
N PHE A 451 4.11 -9.70 -0.25
CA PHE A 451 3.30 -10.88 0.08
C PHE A 451 3.17 -11.89 -1.07
N SER A 452 3.74 -11.58 -2.24
CA SER A 452 3.76 -12.49 -3.40
C SER A 452 5.07 -12.42 -4.20
N LEU A 453 6.10 -11.78 -3.67
CA LEU A 453 7.37 -11.52 -4.34
C LEU A 453 7.98 -12.81 -4.88
N HIS A 454 8.05 -13.83 -4.03
CA HIS A 454 8.67 -15.09 -4.38
C HIS A 454 7.78 -15.88 -5.33
N TYR A 455 6.47 -15.90 -5.10
CA TYR A 455 5.49 -16.48 -6.00
C TYR A 455 5.59 -15.90 -7.42
N ASP A 456 5.56 -14.58 -7.56
CA ASP A 456 5.62 -13.88 -8.85
C ASP A 456 6.99 -14.02 -9.52
N SER A 457 8.07 -14.05 -8.72
CA SER A 457 9.41 -14.26 -9.24
C SER A 457 9.56 -15.61 -9.93
N ILE A 458 8.78 -16.64 -9.58
CA ILE A 458 8.80 -17.94 -10.27
C ILE A 458 8.31 -17.75 -11.72
N PHE A 459 7.20 -17.05 -11.92
CA PHE A 459 6.69 -16.76 -13.27
C PHE A 459 7.71 -15.96 -14.09
N LEU A 460 8.27 -14.90 -13.49
CA LEU A 460 9.23 -14.05 -14.19
C LEU A 460 10.49 -14.82 -14.57
N ASN A 461 11.08 -15.58 -13.64
CA ASN A 461 12.28 -16.34 -13.94
C ASN A 461 12.04 -17.43 -14.99
N VAL A 462 10.88 -18.10 -14.97
CA VAL A 462 10.55 -19.08 -16.03
C VAL A 462 10.38 -18.40 -17.39
N LEU A 463 9.72 -17.22 -17.44
CA LEU A 463 9.62 -16.45 -18.69
C LEU A 463 10.99 -16.00 -19.21
N LEU A 464 11.84 -15.45 -18.34
CA LEU A 464 13.20 -15.03 -18.70
C LEU A 464 14.05 -16.21 -19.18
N TYR A 465 13.89 -17.38 -18.56
CA TYR A 465 14.51 -18.61 -19.02
C TYR A 465 14.01 -18.99 -20.43
N LYS A 466 12.70 -19.00 -20.67
CA LYS A 466 12.11 -19.31 -21.99
C LYS A 466 12.59 -18.33 -23.08
N LEU A 467 12.69 -17.03 -22.77
CA LEU A 467 13.14 -16.00 -23.71
C LEU A 467 14.64 -16.11 -24.04
N TYR A 468 15.48 -16.23 -23.01
CA TYR A 468 16.93 -16.04 -23.14
C TYR A 468 17.77 -17.32 -23.01
N GLN A 469 17.16 -18.44 -22.62
CA GLN A 469 17.80 -19.75 -22.45
C GLN A 469 19.00 -19.74 -21.48
N LYS A 470 19.04 -18.78 -20.55
CA LYS A 470 20.07 -18.68 -19.51
C LYS A 470 19.72 -19.56 -18.32
N LYS A 471 20.60 -20.52 -17.99
CA LYS A 471 20.40 -21.48 -16.88
C LYS A 471 20.17 -20.81 -15.53
N GLU A 472 20.77 -19.65 -15.27
CA GLU A 472 20.62 -18.91 -14.01
C GLU A 472 19.16 -18.63 -13.67
N TYR A 473 18.35 -18.20 -14.65
CA TYR A 473 16.92 -17.93 -14.41
C TYR A 473 16.17 -19.21 -13.99
N LEU A 474 16.45 -20.32 -14.66
CA LEU A 474 15.84 -21.60 -14.31
C LEU A 474 16.24 -22.06 -12.90
N GLU A 475 17.51 -21.91 -12.53
CA GLU A 475 17.99 -22.28 -11.19
C GLU A 475 17.41 -21.37 -10.10
N ASN A 476 17.25 -20.08 -10.37
CA ASN A 476 16.54 -19.15 -9.48
C ASN A 476 15.07 -19.57 -9.30
N ALA A 477 14.36 -19.89 -10.38
CA ALA A 477 12.98 -20.39 -10.31
C ALA A 477 12.90 -21.69 -9.48
N LYS A 478 13.80 -22.66 -9.72
CA LYS A 478 13.87 -23.93 -8.97
C LYS A 478 14.11 -23.70 -7.49
N LYS A 479 15.08 -22.86 -7.14
CA LYS A 479 15.42 -22.54 -5.76
C LYS A 479 14.21 -21.95 -5.04
N THR A 480 13.58 -20.93 -5.62
CA THR A 480 12.41 -20.26 -5.05
C THR A 480 11.22 -21.21 -4.95
N ALA A 481 10.93 -21.98 -6.00
CA ALA A 481 9.85 -22.95 -6.01
C ALA A 481 10.03 -24.05 -4.96
N LYS A 482 11.27 -24.52 -4.73
CA LYS A 482 11.56 -25.48 -3.66
C LYS A 482 11.34 -24.86 -2.28
N GLN A 483 11.87 -23.67 -2.04
CA GLN A 483 11.75 -22.96 -0.77
C GLN A 483 10.29 -22.72 -0.37
N TYR A 484 9.46 -22.25 -1.31
CA TYR A 484 8.06 -21.88 -1.06
C TYR A 484 7.04 -22.98 -1.42
N LYS A 485 7.51 -24.21 -1.68
CA LYS A 485 6.68 -25.38 -2.02
C LYS A 485 5.81 -25.20 -3.28
N TYR A 486 6.30 -24.44 -4.24
CA TYR A 486 5.70 -24.19 -5.56
C TYR A 486 6.34 -25.04 -6.68
N ASN A 487 6.94 -26.20 -6.38
CA ASN A 487 7.59 -27.05 -7.39
C ASN A 487 6.67 -27.42 -8.56
N LYS A 488 5.38 -27.71 -8.29
CA LYS A 488 4.41 -28.03 -9.34
C LYS A 488 4.09 -26.82 -10.22
N LEU A 489 3.94 -25.64 -9.62
CA LEU A 489 3.74 -24.39 -10.37
C LEU A 489 4.86 -24.20 -11.39
N MET A 490 6.11 -24.27 -10.93
CA MET A 490 7.27 -24.12 -11.81
C MET A 490 7.28 -25.18 -12.92
N LYS A 491 6.99 -26.45 -12.61
CA LYS A 491 6.91 -27.51 -13.63
C LYS A 491 5.84 -27.22 -14.69
N LEU A 492 4.66 -26.75 -14.27
CA LEU A 492 3.58 -26.37 -15.19
C LEU A 492 3.99 -25.24 -16.12
N LEU A 493 4.69 -24.22 -15.60
CA LEU A 493 5.16 -23.08 -16.38
C LEU A 493 6.30 -23.45 -17.35
N ILE A 494 7.13 -24.43 -17.01
CA ILE A 494 8.22 -24.87 -17.90
C ILE A 494 7.68 -25.74 -19.03
N ALA A 495 6.69 -26.59 -18.77
CA ALA A 495 6.09 -27.47 -19.76
C ALA A 495 5.53 -26.67 -20.95
N ASP A 496 5.79 -27.14 -22.16
CA ASP A 496 5.32 -26.50 -23.40
C ASP A 496 3.84 -26.74 -23.66
#